data_AF-A0A7X9DSI5-F1
#
_entry.id   AF-A0A7X9DSI5-F1
#
_cell.length_a   1.000
_cell.length_b   1.000
_cell.length_c   1.000
_cell.angle_alpha   90.00
_cell.angle_beta   90.00
_cell.angle_gamma   90.00
#
_symmetry.space_group_name_H-M   'P 1'
#
loop_
_entity.id
_entity.type
_entity.pdbx_description
1 polymer ?
#
loop_
_entity_poly.entity_id
_entity_poly.type
_entity_poly.pdbx_seq_one_letter_code
_entity_poly.pdbx_strand_id
1 'polypeptide(L)'
;MPDQHEIKLYLPYLFDALHRARFAGTLKLQEGQIERVVFLHEGQPVQVQSRLQEETLGRVLLDEKKITPEQYQEMLQRIIQTRRPAGEILIAMGVMGPQDVFAALEFQARKRLNNCFKMKDFGFSLEAKPVPPEHLIVHLNIAEVIFSGIRVAYSLDRLLSEFPVDEDTVFMAPQDRTLPPLGPKDERVYRAVKSGTALSRLMKLQPDIKALVTTLYALHALRLIEASGIARPSVRDLELPGLEDDAPVTIPSAEQAAAGPDSEPPAVEPAAEDFSAPTLVDMERFLKVNPLLAEKCLVMGREDHFALLGVSRQERGQGLRAAYFRLLRTYHLQDIDRYYQTIKEREMAHQLLDRATLAYRELDDAQSREAYLASLASRTARSEAAVPVRVRADVEAQKGELFLAAKRFDAAIDAFQQAIAMYPEDPGYHYRLGLGLYHRESAAVPADQPLPESVIEPLLKALTIDPRFSPAHLQLGYFFKRNRAFDRALAHFRKALECDPTCKPAQSESRYLEKEKS
;
A
#
# COMPACT_ATOMS: atom_id res chain seq x y z
N MET A 1 -45.61 19.42 -13.94
CA MET A 1 -44.17 19.27 -14.23
C MET A 1 -43.76 17.97 -13.58
N PRO A 2 -43.27 16.99 -14.36
CA PRO A 2 -43.12 15.62 -13.88
C PRO A 2 -42.03 15.58 -12.79
N ASP A 3 -42.31 14.83 -11.74
CA ASP A 3 -41.54 14.69 -10.51
C ASP A 3 -40.04 14.53 -10.80
N GLN A 4 -39.25 15.53 -10.41
CA GLN A 4 -37.82 15.35 -10.19
C GLN A 4 -37.68 14.31 -9.07
N HIS A 5 -37.61 13.04 -9.45
CA HIS A 5 -37.27 11.96 -8.52
C HIS A 5 -35.89 12.33 -7.95
N GLU A 6 -35.88 12.77 -6.70
CA GLU A 6 -34.67 13.02 -5.92
C GLU A 6 -33.84 11.73 -5.97
N ILE A 7 -32.75 11.74 -6.75
CA ILE A 7 -31.87 10.58 -6.86
C ILE A 7 -31.22 10.40 -5.49
N LYS A 8 -31.52 9.27 -4.85
CA LYS A 8 -30.98 8.92 -3.54
C LYS A 8 -29.44 9.01 -3.55
N LEU A 9 -28.88 9.73 -2.58
CA LEU A 9 -27.44 9.84 -2.41
C LEU A 9 -26.87 8.52 -1.85
N TYR A 10 -26.07 7.82 -2.66
CA TYR A 10 -25.40 6.60 -2.22
C TYR A 10 -24.01 6.88 -1.63
N LEU A 11 -23.56 5.94 -0.78
CA LEU A 11 -22.34 6.10 0.00
C LEU A 11 -21.06 6.39 -0.83
N PRO A 12 -20.83 5.76 -2.01
CA PRO A 12 -19.68 6.11 -2.85
C PRO A 12 -19.66 7.60 -3.25
N TYR A 13 -20.81 8.16 -3.64
CA TYR A 13 -20.92 9.57 -4.04
C TYR A 13 -20.78 10.51 -2.84
N LEU A 14 -21.31 10.14 -1.67
CA LEU A 14 -21.14 10.91 -0.45
C LEU A 14 -19.65 11.00 -0.06
N PHE A 15 -18.92 9.88 -0.13
CA PHE A 15 -17.48 9.87 0.14
C PHE A 15 -16.69 10.74 -0.84
N ASP A 16 -16.98 10.66 -2.15
CA ASP A 16 -16.35 11.52 -3.15
C ASP A 16 -16.68 13.02 -2.92
N ALA A 17 -17.93 13.34 -2.58
CA ALA A 17 -18.35 14.71 -2.29
C ALA A 17 -17.59 15.30 -1.10
N LEU A 18 -17.49 14.56 0.01
CA LEU A 18 -16.72 14.97 1.19
C LEU A 18 -15.24 15.15 0.88
N HIS A 19 -14.69 14.28 0.02
CA HIS A 19 -13.31 14.38 -0.43
C HIS A 19 -13.04 15.67 -1.21
N ARG A 20 -13.88 15.97 -2.21
CA ARG A 20 -13.79 17.20 -3.02
C ARG A 20 -13.93 18.47 -2.19
N ALA A 21 -14.82 18.46 -1.21
CA ALA A 21 -15.01 19.58 -0.29
C ALA A 21 -13.86 19.75 0.71
N ARG A 22 -12.87 18.83 0.71
CA ARG A 22 -11.81 18.73 1.72
C ARG A 22 -12.37 18.76 3.14
N PHE A 23 -13.52 18.09 3.33
CA PHE A 23 -14.26 18.16 4.58
C PHE A 23 -13.41 17.67 5.76
N ALA A 24 -13.40 18.45 6.84
CA ALA A 24 -12.71 18.12 8.08
C ALA A 24 -13.73 18.05 9.23
N GLY A 25 -13.93 16.86 9.78
CA GLY A 25 -14.97 16.64 10.78
C GLY A 25 -15.37 15.18 10.94
N THR A 26 -16.63 14.98 11.35
CA THR A 26 -17.21 13.65 11.50
C THR A 26 -18.41 13.46 10.60
N LEU A 27 -18.44 12.31 9.92
CA LEU A 27 -19.60 11.76 9.22
C LEU A 27 -20.20 10.67 10.10
N LYS A 28 -21.41 10.90 10.61
CA LYS A 28 -22.18 9.87 11.30
C LYS A 28 -23.09 9.18 10.30
N LEU A 29 -23.03 7.85 10.25
CA LEU A 29 -23.88 6.99 9.43
C LEU A 29 -24.77 6.17 10.36
N GLN A 30 -26.07 6.10 10.06
CA GLN A 30 -27.04 5.37 10.86
C GLN A 30 -27.96 4.51 9.98
N GLU A 31 -28.07 3.22 10.29
CA GLU A 31 -29.03 2.30 9.67
C GLU A 31 -29.65 1.41 10.76
N GLY A 32 -30.94 1.63 11.05
CA GLY A 32 -31.60 1.00 12.19
C GLY A 32 -30.90 1.32 13.51
N GLN A 33 -30.39 0.28 14.20
CA GLN A 33 -29.65 0.42 15.46
C GLN A 33 -28.13 0.54 15.28
N ILE A 34 -27.63 0.41 14.04
CA ILE A 34 -26.20 0.46 13.74
C ILE A 34 -25.81 1.92 13.53
N GLU A 35 -24.91 2.42 14.38
CA GLU A 35 -24.28 3.74 14.27
C GLU A 35 -22.78 3.57 13.99
N ARG A 36 -22.29 4.25 12.95
CA ARG A 36 -20.86 4.33 12.63
C ARG A 36 -20.45 5.80 12.51
N VAL A 37 -19.31 6.14 13.10
CA VAL A 37 -18.74 7.50 13.04
C VAL A 37 -17.43 7.44 12.29
N VAL A 38 -17.38 8.09 11.13
CA VAL A 38 -16.19 8.22 10.29
C VAL A 38 -15.58 9.59 10.53
N PHE A 39 -14.30 9.62 10.89
CA PHE A 39 -13.53 10.85 11.02
C PHE A 39 -12.86 11.15 9.68
N LEU A 40 -13.00 12.39 9.20
CA LEU A 40 -12.41 12.84 7.94
C LEU A 40 -11.49 14.03 8.19
N HIS A 41 -10.28 13.96 7.65
CA HIS A 41 -9.32 15.05 7.65
C HIS A 41 -8.97 15.40 6.20
N GLU A 42 -9.16 16.66 5.80
CA GLU A 42 -8.93 17.11 4.41
C GLU A 42 -9.67 16.23 3.38
N GLY A 43 -10.88 15.79 3.74
CA GLY A 43 -11.71 14.93 2.91
C GLY A 43 -11.28 13.46 2.84
N GLN A 44 -10.21 13.06 3.53
CA GLN A 44 -9.77 11.66 3.62
C GLN A 44 -10.28 10.99 4.90
N PRO A 45 -10.81 9.76 4.84
CA PRO A 45 -11.15 9.00 6.03
C PRO A 45 -9.88 8.62 6.81
N VAL A 46 -9.83 8.97 8.10
CA VAL A 46 -8.67 8.70 8.97
C VAL A 46 -8.94 7.70 10.07
N GLN A 47 -10.20 7.59 10.53
CA GLN A 47 -10.59 6.60 11.51
C GLN A 47 -12.10 6.30 11.43
N VAL A 48 -12.49 5.08 11.83
CA VAL A 48 -13.89 4.73 12.04
C VAL A 48 -14.11 4.17 13.43
N GLN A 49 -15.03 4.79 14.14
CA GLN A 49 -15.57 4.29 15.39
C GLN A 49 -16.88 3.55 15.13
N SER A 50 -16.99 2.37 15.72
CA SER A 50 -18.16 1.52 15.65
C SER A 50 -18.33 0.83 17.00
N ARG A 51 -19.59 0.66 17.41
CA ARG A 51 -19.96 0.00 18.67
C ARG A 51 -20.14 -1.52 18.50
N LEU A 52 -19.97 -2.05 17.29
CA LEU A 52 -20.14 -3.48 17.02
C LEU A 52 -18.95 -4.30 17.53
N GLN A 53 -19.25 -5.31 18.35
CA GLN A 53 -18.24 -6.16 18.98
C GLN A 53 -17.41 -6.96 17.95
N GLU A 54 -18.03 -7.33 16.82
CA GLU A 54 -17.39 -8.02 15.69
C GLU A 54 -16.30 -7.18 15.00
N GLU A 55 -16.32 -5.87 15.21
CA GLU A 55 -15.39 -4.92 14.62
C GLU A 55 -14.31 -4.48 15.62
N THR A 56 -14.21 -5.11 16.79
CA THR A 56 -13.17 -4.86 17.81
C THR A 56 -11.82 -5.48 17.43
N LEU A 57 -10.72 -4.95 17.97
CA LEU A 57 -9.38 -5.32 17.51
C LEU A 57 -9.10 -6.79 17.78
N GLY A 58 -9.42 -7.26 18.98
CA GLY A 58 -9.27 -8.67 19.34
C GLY A 58 -10.13 -9.59 18.48
N ARG A 59 -11.36 -9.18 18.10
CA ARG A 59 -12.21 -10.05 17.27
C ARG A 59 -11.69 -10.14 15.83
N VAL A 60 -11.25 -9.03 15.27
CA VAL A 60 -10.59 -9.01 13.95
C VAL A 60 -9.36 -9.91 13.95
N LEU A 61 -8.52 -9.83 14.97
CA LEU A 61 -7.33 -10.67 15.09
C LEU A 61 -7.64 -12.16 15.25
N LEU A 62 -8.73 -12.50 15.94
CA LEU A 62 -9.19 -13.88 16.09
C LEU A 62 -9.69 -14.45 14.76
N ASP A 63 -10.51 -13.68 14.03
CA ASP A 63 -11.02 -14.08 12.72
C ASP A 63 -9.87 -14.29 11.70
N GLU A 64 -8.85 -13.42 11.74
CA GLU A 64 -7.64 -13.53 10.92
C GLU A 64 -6.63 -14.58 11.43
N LYS A 65 -6.99 -15.33 12.49
CA LYS A 65 -6.15 -16.36 13.13
C LYS A 65 -4.78 -15.85 13.60
N LYS A 66 -4.68 -14.55 13.89
CA LYS A 66 -3.47 -13.90 14.43
C LYS A 66 -3.34 -14.10 15.94
N ILE A 67 -4.45 -14.37 16.62
CA ILE A 67 -4.50 -14.76 18.04
C ILE A 67 -5.38 -15.99 18.20
N THR A 68 -5.11 -16.81 19.22
CA THR A 68 -5.93 -18.00 19.53
C THR A 68 -7.17 -17.63 20.35
N PRO A 69 -8.20 -18.50 20.41
CA PRO A 69 -9.36 -18.29 21.29
C PRO A 69 -8.97 -18.08 22.76
N GLU A 70 -7.95 -18.78 23.25
CA GLU A 70 -7.45 -18.68 24.63
C GLU A 70 -6.82 -17.30 24.86
N GLN A 71 -5.96 -16.84 23.93
CA GLN A 71 -5.35 -15.51 23.98
C GLN A 71 -6.40 -14.40 23.89
N TYR A 72 -7.46 -14.59 23.09
CA TYR A 72 -8.57 -13.66 23.00
C TYR A 72 -9.35 -13.56 24.33
N GLN A 73 -9.64 -14.69 24.98
CA GLN A 73 -10.31 -14.70 26.29
C GLN A 73 -9.45 -14.04 27.37
N GLU A 74 -8.14 -14.32 27.40
CA GLU A 74 -7.22 -13.70 28.35
C GLU A 74 -7.11 -12.19 28.12
N MET A 75 -7.05 -11.74 26.86
CA MET A 75 -7.08 -10.31 26.50
C MET A 75 -8.35 -9.64 27.05
N LEU A 76 -9.54 -10.24 26.86
CA LEU A 76 -10.79 -9.70 27.38
C LEU A 76 -10.80 -9.59 28.92
N GLN A 77 -10.30 -10.60 29.63
CA GLN A 77 -10.20 -10.56 31.09
C GLN A 77 -9.29 -9.42 31.55
N ARG A 78 -8.13 -9.24 30.90
CA ARG A 78 -7.19 -8.15 31.23
C ARG A 78 -7.77 -6.78 30.88
N ILE A 79 -8.60 -6.64 29.84
CA ILE A 79 -9.31 -5.38 29.54
C ILE A 79 -10.23 -5.01 30.71
N ILE A 80 -10.99 -5.98 31.23
CA ILE A 80 -11.92 -5.75 32.35
C ILE A 80 -11.15 -5.35 33.61
N GLN A 81 -10.03 -6.03 33.91
CA GLN A 81 -9.24 -5.79 35.12
C GLN A 81 -8.45 -4.47 35.07
N THR A 82 -7.84 -4.15 33.93
CA THR A 82 -6.88 -3.03 33.81
C THR A 82 -7.48 -1.77 33.16
N ARG A 83 -8.63 -1.90 32.48
CA ARG A 83 -9.23 -0.86 31.62
C ARG A 83 -8.29 -0.31 30.54
N ARG A 84 -7.27 -1.06 30.15
CA ARG A 84 -6.34 -0.69 29.07
C ARG A 84 -6.88 -1.11 27.69
N PRO A 85 -6.49 -0.42 26.61
CA PRO A 85 -6.86 -0.81 25.25
C PRO A 85 -6.35 -2.21 24.88
N ALA A 86 -7.08 -2.89 24.00
CA ALA A 86 -6.74 -4.24 23.53
C ALA A 86 -5.31 -4.32 22.95
N GLY A 87 -4.89 -3.33 22.18
CA GLY A 87 -3.54 -3.30 21.58
C GLY A 87 -2.42 -3.31 22.63
N GLU A 88 -2.56 -2.53 23.69
CA GLU A 88 -1.57 -2.49 24.78
C GLU A 88 -1.51 -3.81 25.56
N ILE A 89 -2.66 -4.45 25.75
CA ILE A 89 -2.75 -5.73 26.44
C ILE A 89 -2.11 -6.84 25.59
N LEU A 90 -2.35 -6.86 24.28
CA LEU A 90 -1.75 -7.84 23.37
C LEU A 90 -0.21 -7.71 23.33
N ILE A 91 0.31 -6.48 23.39
CA ILE A 91 1.75 -6.22 23.52
C ILE A 91 2.27 -6.71 24.88
N ALA A 92 1.57 -6.39 25.96
CA ALA A 92 1.97 -6.80 27.31
C ALA A 92 1.90 -8.32 27.53
N MET A 93 1.03 -9.02 26.79
CA MET A 93 0.97 -10.48 26.77
C MET A 93 2.07 -11.12 25.92
N GLY A 94 2.83 -10.33 25.14
CA GLY A 94 3.85 -10.84 24.21
C GLY A 94 3.27 -11.57 22.99
N VAL A 95 1.96 -11.42 22.74
CA VAL A 95 1.26 -12.09 21.62
C VAL A 95 1.53 -11.35 20.30
N MET A 96 1.68 -10.03 20.35
CA MET A 96 1.93 -9.17 19.20
C MET A 96 2.93 -8.07 19.51
N GLY A 97 3.74 -7.68 18.52
CA GLY A 97 4.58 -6.50 18.62
C GLY A 97 3.79 -5.19 18.41
N PRO A 98 4.34 -4.02 18.81
CA PRO A 98 3.72 -2.73 18.56
C PRO A 98 3.43 -2.44 17.08
N GLN A 99 4.31 -2.90 16.18
CA GLN A 99 4.11 -2.76 14.72
C GLN A 99 2.96 -3.63 14.22
N ASP A 100 2.85 -4.87 14.71
CA ASP A 100 1.75 -5.76 14.34
C ASP A 100 0.40 -5.22 14.83
N VAL A 101 0.38 -4.62 16.03
CA VAL A 101 -0.82 -3.97 16.58
C VAL A 101 -1.20 -2.76 15.74
N PHE A 102 -0.24 -1.95 15.29
CA PHE A 102 -0.50 -0.83 14.40
C PHE A 102 -1.09 -1.29 13.06
N ALA A 103 -0.47 -2.28 12.40
CA ALA A 103 -0.98 -2.87 11.17
C ALA A 103 -2.38 -3.48 11.36
N ALA A 104 -2.65 -4.08 12.52
CA ALA A 104 -3.97 -4.62 12.84
C ALA A 104 -5.01 -3.53 13.09
N LEU A 105 -4.64 -2.39 13.68
CA LEU A 105 -5.51 -1.22 13.84
C LEU A 105 -5.84 -0.58 12.49
N GLU A 106 -4.85 -0.47 11.60
CA GLU A 106 -5.06 -0.01 10.21
C GLU A 106 -6.00 -0.97 9.45
N PHE A 107 -5.72 -2.27 9.49
CA PHE A 107 -6.57 -3.28 8.87
C PHE A 107 -7.99 -3.26 9.44
N GLN A 108 -8.13 -3.10 10.76
CA GLN A 108 -9.41 -2.94 11.42
C GLN A 108 -10.16 -1.69 10.94
N ALA A 109 -9.49 -0.53 10.87
CA ALA A 109 -10.09 0.71 10.39
C ALA A 109 -10.59 0.57 8.96
N ARG A 110 -9.80 -0.08 8.10
CA ARG A 110 -10.16 -0.39 6.71
C ARG A 110 -11.34 -1.37 6.62
N LYS A 111 -11.36 -2.42 7.46
CA LYS A 111 -12.50 -3.36 7.56
C LYS A 111 -13.78 -2.66 7.99
N ARG A 112 -13.70 -1.74 8.96
CA ARG A 112 -14.83 -0.92 9.42
C ARG A 112 -15.36 0.01 8.33
N LEU A 113 -14.47 0.68 7.58
CA LEU A 113 -14.87 1.49 6.43
C LEU A 113 -15.57 0.67 5.37
N ASN A 114 -15.01 -0.48 4.98
CA ASN A 114 -15.66 -1.37 4.03
C ASN A 114 -17.03 -1.85 4.53
N ASN A 115 -17.20 -2.04 5.84
CA ASN A 115 -18.48 -2.41 6.40
C ASN A 115 -19.53 -1.28 6.34
N CYS A 116 -19.13 0.00 6.27
CA CYS A 116 -20.07 1.10 6.01
C CYS A 116 -20.77 0.90 4.66
N PHE A 117 -20.07 0.37 3.64
CA PHE A 117 -20.63 0.09 2.32
C PHE A 117 -21.70 -1.01 2.33
N LYS A 118 -21.84 -1.79 3.42
CA LYS A 118 -22.95 -2.76 3.55
C LYS A 118 -24.30 -2.09 3.82
N MET A 119 -24.30 -0.84 4.29
CA MET A 119 -25.51 -0.09 4.60
C MET A 119 -26.22 0.30 3.29
N LYS A 120 -27.50 -0.03 3.17
CA LYS A 120 -28.33 0.21 1.97
C LYS A 120 -29.21 1.45 2.15
N ASP A 121 -29.84 1.59 3.31
CA ASP A 121 -30.80 2.64 3.64
C ASP A 121 -30.33 3.39 4.89
N PHE A 122 -29.23 4.13 4.73
CA PHE A 122 -28.61 4.87 5.82
C PHE A 122 -29.09 6.33 5.85
N GLY A 123 -29.30 6.85 7.06
CA GLY A 123 -29.27 8.28 7.32
C GLY A 123 -27.84 8.73 7.63
N PHE A 124 -27.54 10.01 7.40
CA PHE A 124 -26.25 10.57 7.77
C PHE A 124 -26.35 11.99 8.32
N SER A 125 -25.33 12.40 9.08
CA SER A 125 -25.16 13.78 9.54
C SER A 125 -23.69 14.16 9.54
N LEU A 126 -23.39 15.42 9.20
CA LEU A 126 -22.05 15.98 9.19
C LEU A 126 -21.85 16.94 10.36
N GLU A 127 -20.73 16.81 11.07
CA GLU A 127 -20.31 17.80 12.06
C GLU A 127 -18.89 18.29 11.73
N ALA A 128 -18.77 19.55 11.31
CA ALA A 128 -17.49 20.20 11.05
C ALA A 128 -16.79 20.53 12.37
N LYS A 129 -15.75 19.76 12.72
CA LYS A 129 -14.95 19.93 13.94
C LYS A 129 -13.50 19.54 13.65
N PRO A 130 -12.50 20.13 14.34
CA PRO A 130 -11.13 19.68 14.22
C PRO A 130 -11.02 18.21 14.57
N VAL A 131 -10.42 17.43 13.69
CA VAL A 131 -10.17 16.01 13.97
C VAL A 131 -9.07 15.90 15.01
N PRO A 132 -9.32 15.24 16.15
CA PRO A 132 -8.28 15.00 17.16
C PRO A 132 -7.05 14.30 16.54
N PRO A 133 -5.81 14.70 16.88
CA PRO A 133 -4.60 14.11 16.31
C PRO A 133 -4.51 12.59 16.47
N GLU A 134 -5.03 12.05 17.58
CA GLU A 134 -5.13 10.61 17.85
C GLU A 134 -6.02 9.85 16.87
N HIS A 135 -6.80 10.52 16.02
CA HIS A 135 -7.60 9.89 14.97
C HIS A 135 -6.93 9.92 13.59
N LEU A 136 -5.74 10.53 13.45
CA LEU A 136 -4.98 10.59 12.19
C LEU A 136 -4.15 9.31 11.93
N ILE A 137 -4.52 8.20 12.56
CA ILE A 137 -3.72 6.96 12.58
C ILE A 137 -3.63 6.32 11.19
N VAL A 138 -4.58 6.62 10.29
CA VAL A 138 -4.66 5.98 8.98
C VAL A 138 -4.75 7.01 7.87
N HIS A 139 -3.87 6.87 6.86
CA HIS A 139 -3.98 7.60 5.61
C HIS A 139 -4.61 6.68 4.56
N LEU A 140 -5.94 6.71 4.44
CA LEU A 140 -6.66 5.93 3.44
C LEU A 140 -6.95 6.77 2.21
N ASN A 141 -6.60 6.25 1.05
CA ASN A 141 -6.95 6.88 -0.21
C ASN A 141 -8.45 6.67 -0.51
N ILE A 142 -9.20 7.76 -0.72
CA ILE A 142 -10.64 7.71 -1.01
C ILE A 142 -11.01 6.76 -2.16
N ALA A 143 -10.20 6.71 -3.22
CA ALA A 143 -10.46 5.82 -4.35
C ALA A 143 -10.33 4.37 -3.90
N GLU A 144 -9.29 4.04 -3.14
CA GLU A 144 -9.10 2.70 -2.59
C GLU A 144 -10.28 2.30 -1.69
N VAL A 145 -10.76 3.21 -0.85
CA VAL A 145 -11.92 2.98 0.04
C VAL A 145 -13.18 2.69 -0.78
N ILE A 146 -13.47 3.49 -1.82
CA ILE A 146 -14.64 3.30 -2.68
C ILE A 146 -14.54 1.97 -3.45
N PHE A 147 -13.41 1.70 -4.10
CA PHE A 147 -13.21 0.46 -4.84
C PHE A 147 -13.29 -0.78 -3.94
N SER A 148 -12.60 -0.79 -2.79
CA SER A 148 -12.64 -1.93 -1.88
C SER A 148 -14.00 -2.10 -1.21
N GLY A 149 -14.65 -0.99 -0.84
CA GLY A 149 -15.96 -0.98 -0.24
C GLY A 149 -17.02 -1.61 -1.15
N ILE A 150 -17.08 -1.17 -2.40
CA ILE A 150 -18.03 -1.71 -3.38
C ILE A 150 -17.74 -3.20 -3.65
N ARG A 151 -16.49 -3.57 -3.91
CA ARG A 151 -16.11 -4.97 -4.20
C ARG A 151 -16.52 -5.95 -3.11
N VAL A 152 -16.35 -5.55 -1.86
CA VAL A 152 -16.62 -6.40 -0.70
C VAL A 152 -18.11 -6.43 -0.37
N ALA A 153 -18.80 -5.29 -0.47
CA ALA A 153 -20.15 -5.16 0.09
C ALA A 153 -21.29 -5.25 -0.93
N TYR A 154 -21.04 -5.04 -2.22
CA TYR A 154 -22.12 -4.91 -3.21
C TYR A 154 -22.36 -6.23 -3.95
N SER A 155 -23.64 -6.64 -4.04
CA SER A 155 -24.11 -7.65 -4.97
C SER A 155 -24.33 -7.05 -6.36
N LEU A 156 -24.41 -7.89 -7.39
CA LEU A 156 -24.74 -7.42 -8.73
C LEU A 156 -26.11 -6.73 -8.77
N ASP A 157 -27.13 -7.30 -8.09
CA ASP A 157 -28.47 -6.70 -8.01
C ASP A 157 -28.44 -5.29 -7.41
N ARG A 158 -27.63 -5.09 -6.37
CA ARG A 158 -27.46 -3.78 -5.76
C ARG A 158 -26.76 -2.81 -6.71
N LEU A 159 -25.70 -3.26 -7.37
CA LEU A 159 -24.99 -2.44 -8.37
C LEU A 159 -25.94 -1.97 -9.46
N LEU A 160 -26.73 -2.87 -10.05
CA LEU A 160 -27.68 -2.52 -11.11
C LEU A 160 -28.87 -1.69 -10.61
N SER A 161 -29.21 -1.77 -9.33
CA SER A 161 -30.22 -0.89 -8.73
C SER A 161 -29.71 0.53 -8.48
N GLU A 162 -28.45 0.70 -8.07
CA GLU A 162 -27.86 2.03 -7.81
C GLU A 162 -27.22 2.65 -9.08
N PHE A 163 -26.88 1.81 -10.06
CA PHE A 163 -26.22 2.15 -11.31
C PHE A 163 -26.85 1.34 -12.46
N PRO A 164 -28.06 1.75 -12.91
CA PRO A 164 -28.87 0.99 -13.86
C PRO A 164 -28.29 1.08 -15.28
N VAL A 165 -27.26 0.28 -15.53
CA VAL A 165 -26.61 0.13 -16.83
C VAL A 165 -27.17 -1.06 -17.59
N ASP A 166 -27.25 -0.92 -18.91
CA ASP A 166 -27.62 -1.96 -19.87
C ASP A 166 -26.53 -2.11 -20.95
N GLU A 167 -26.73 -3.06 -21.87
CA GLU A 167 -25.75 -3.38 -22.92
C GLU A 167 -25.44 -2.21 -23.85
N ASP A 168 -26.40 -1.29 -24.00
CA ASP A 168 -26.35 -0.11 -24.86
C ASP A 168 -25.77 1.13 -24.15
N THR A 169 -25.59 1.05 -22.83
CA THR A 169 -25.05 2.16 -22.05
C THR A 169 -23.61 2.47 -22.48
N VAL A 170 -23.38 3.72 -22.91
CA VAL A 170 -22.09 4.24 -23.37
C VAL A 170 -21.40 4.98 -22.24
N PHE A 171 -20.11 4.69 -22.05
CA PHE A 171 -19.27 5.36 -21.07
C PHE A 171 -18.24 6.26 -21.76
N MET A 172 -17.97 7.43 -21.17
CA MET A 172 -16.92 8.34 -21.63
C MET A 172 -16.10 8.88 -20.46
N ALA A 173 -14.79 9.00 -20.62
CA ALA A 173 -13.93 9.66 -19.65
C ALA A 173 -13.69 11.13 -20.05
N PRO A 174 -13.97 12.12 -19.18
CA PRO A 174 -13.63 13.52 -19.44
C PRO A 174 -12.12 13.69 -19.65
N GLN A 175 -11.74 14.63 -20.53
CA GLN A 175 -10.33 14.99 -20.74
C GLN A 175 -9.78 15.69 -19.47
N ASP A 176 -8.48 15.54 -19.22
CA ASP A 176 -7.72 16.22 -18.15
C ASP A 176 -7.99 15.83 -16.68
N ARG A 177 -8.52 14.62 -16.42
CA ARG A 177 -8.62 14.11 -15.03
C ARG A 177 -7.40 13.28 -14.61
N THR A 178 -6.85 13.60 -13.44
CA THR A 178 -5.80 12.79 -12.79
C THR A 178 -6.38 11.48 -12.29
N LEU A 179 -5.85 10.36 -12.77
CA LEU A 179 -6.28 9.03 -12.37
C LEU A 179 -5.72 8.69 -10.97
N PRO A 180 -6.55 8.26 -10.00
CA PRO A 180 -6.03 7.66 -8.77
C PRO A 180 -5.23 6.38 -9.07
N PRO A 181 -4.40 5.89 -8.14
CA PRO A 181 -3.76 4.60 -8.29
C PRO A 181 -4.81 3.49 -8.42
N LEU A 182 -4.93 2.91 -9.61
CA LEU A 182 -5.86 1.83 -9.91
C LEU A 182 -5.12 0.50 -10.08
N GLY A 183 -5.81 -0.61 -9.83
CA GLY A 183 -5.30 -1.94 -10.18
C GLY A 183 -5.19 -2.11 -11.71
N PRO A 184 -4.33 -2.99 -12.21
CA PRO A 184 -4.10 -3.16 -13.65
C PRO A 184 -5.36 -3.56 -14.43
N LYS A 185 -6.30 -4.27 -13.79
CA LYS A 185 -7.59 -4.62 -14.40
C LYS A 185 -8.51 -3.40 -14.53
N ASP A 186 -8.58 -2.57 -13.50
CA ASP A 186 -9.42 -1.37 -13.50
C ASP A 186 -8.89 -0.31 -14.45
N GLU A 187 -7.57 -0.16 -14.49
CA GLU A 187 -6.91 0.77 -15.42
C GLU A 187 -7.16 0.35 -16.87
N ARG A 188 -7.17 -0.95 -17.17
CA ARG A 188 -7.52 -1.46 -18.50
C ARG A 188 -8.95 -1.10 -18.90
N VAL A 189 -9.91 -1.22 -17.98
CA VAL A 189 -11.31 -0.81 -18.20
C VAL A 189 -11.37 0.71 -18.42
N TYR A 190 -10.73 1.51 -17.56
CA TYR A 190 -10.72 2.97 -17.69
C TYR A 190 -10.14 3.45 -19.03
N ARG A 191 -9.02 2.86 -19.47
CA ARG A 191 -8.41 3.18 -20.78
C ARG A 191 -9.35 2.85 -21.94
N ALA A 192 -10.12 1.76 -21.85
CA ALA A 192 -11.12 1.42 -22.85
C ALA A 192 -12.33 2.38 -22.84
N VAL A 193 -12.71 2.92 -21.68
CA VAL A 193 -13.77 3.93 -21.58
C VAL A 193 -13.35 5.28 -22.18
N LYS A 194 -12.05 5.63 -22.11
CA LYS A 194 -11.52 6.89 -22.66
C LYS A 194 -11.88 7.13 -24.14
N SER A 195 -12.04 6.07 -24.94
CA SER A 195 -12.41 6.17 -26.36
C SER A 195 -13.91 6.29 -26.63
N GLY A 196 -14.77 6.29 -25.61
CA GLY A 196 -16.22 6.23 -25.77
C GLY A 196 -16.68 4.82 -26.13
N THR A 197 -17.12 4.04 -25.14
CA THR A 197 -17.33 2.59 -25.32
C THR A 197 -18.60 2.11 -24.63
N ALA A 198 -19.41 1.31 -25.35
CA ALA A 198 -20.63 0.68 -24.83
C ALA A 198 -20.32 -0.50 -23.89
N LEU A 199 -21.25 -0.80 -22.96
CA LEU A 199 -21.11 -1.89 -21.99
C LEU A 199 -20.88 -3.25 -22.68
N SER A 200 -21.63 -3.55 -23.73
CA SER A 200 -21.52 -4.80 -24.51
C SER A 200 -20.10 -5.06 -25.04
N ARG A 201 -19.35 -4.01 -25.38
CA ARG A 201 -17.95 -4.10 -25.83
C ARG A 201 -16.98 -4.26 -24.65
N LEU A 202 -17.24 -3.60 -23.52
CA LEU A 202 -16.45 -3.77 -22.30
C LEU A 202 -16.60 -5.17 -21.69
N MET A 203 -17.76 -5.81 -21.86
CA MET A 203 -17.98 -7.21 -21.44
C MET A 203 -17.05 -8.19 -22.16
N LYS A 204 -16.64 -7.90 -23.41
CA LYS A 204 -15.64 -8.70 -24.13
C LYS A 204 -14.23 -8.56 -23.50
N LEU A 205 -13.93 -7.40 -22.94
CA LEU A 205 -12.66 -7.08 -22.28
C LEU A 205 -12.57 -7.69 -20.87
N GLN A 206 -13.67 -7.65 -20.13
CA GLN A 206 -13.81 -8.21 -18.79
C GLN A 206 -15.12 -9.02 -18.71
N PRO A 207 -15.06 -10.35 -18.92
CA PRO A 207 -16.25 -11.21 -18.95
C PRO A 207 -17.00 -11.32 -17.62
N ASP A 208 -16.32 -11.05 -16.50
CA ASP A 208 -16.96 -10.99 -15.18
C ASP A 208 -17.76 -9.68 -15.06
N ILE A 209 -19.07 -9.79 -15.30
CA ILE A 209 -20.02 -8.67 -15.27
C ILE A 209 -20.02 -7.97 -13.91
N LYS A 210 -19.99 -8.71 -12.80
CA LYS A 210 -19.99 -8.11 -11.47
C LYS A 210 -18.74 -7.27 -11.27
N ALA A 211 -17.58 -7.82 -11.63
CA ALA A 211 -16.32 -7.08 -11.53
C ALA A 211 -16.31 -5.85 -12.46
N LEU A 212 -16.80 -5.97 -13.69
CA LEU A 212 -16.87 -4.87 -14.65
C LEU A 212 -17.78 -3.73 -14.16
N VAL A 213 -19.02 -4.04 -13.76
CA VAL A 213 -19.98 -3.05 -13.26
C VAL A 213 -19.48 -2.43 -11.96
N THR A 214 -18.79 -3.19 -11.10
CA THR A 214 -18.13 -2.64 -9.90
C THR A 214 -17.11 -1.57 -10.27
N THR A 215 -16.23 -1.84 -11.24
CA THR A 215 -15.21 -0.89 -11.70
C THR A 215 -15.87 0.35 -12.31
N LEU A 216 -16.85 0.17 -13.20
CA LEU A 216 -17.55 1.29 -13.84
C LEU A 216 -18.31 2.16 -12.82
N TYR A 217 -18.98 1.54 -11.86
CA TYR A 217 -19.69 2.27 -10.80
C TYR A 217 -18.73 3.07 -9.91
N ALA A 218 -17.61 2.48 -9.50
CA ALA A 218 -16.58 3.17 -8.71
C ALA A 218 -15.96 4.35 -9.48
N LEU A 219 -15.63 4.15 -10.77
CA LEU A 219 -15.14 5.21 -11.64
C LEU A 219 -16.17 6.33 -11.81
N HIS A 220 -17.45 5.98 -11.94
CA HIS A 220 -18.54 6.95 -12.06
C HIS A 220 -18.76 7.74 -10.77
N ALA A 221 -18.69 7.08 -9.61
CA ALA A 221 -18.77 7.71 -8.30
C ALA A 221 -17.61 8.68 -8.02
N LEU A 222 -16.40 8.32 -8.44
CA LEU A 222 -15.20 9.19 -8.42
C LEU A 222 -15.20 10.25 -9.54
N ARG A 223 -16.28 10.32 -10.32
CA ARG A 223 -16.46 11.24 -11.45
C ARG A 223 -15.41 11.08 -12.56
N LEU A 224 -14.70 9.95 -12.62
CA LEU A 224 -13.68 9.69 -13.64
C LEU A 224 -14.29 9.33 -15.00
N ILE A 225 -15.53 8.85 -15.00
CA ILE A 225 -16.29 8.53 -16.21
C ILE A 225 -17.73 9.02 -16.08
N GLU A 226 -18.34 9.30 -17.22
CA GLU A 226 -19.77 9.56 -17.42
C GLU A 226 -20.44 8.34 -18.05
N ALA A 227 -21.74 8.15 -17.80
CA ALA A 227 -22.53 7.07 -18.38
C ALA A 227 -23.82 7.61 -19.03
N SER A 228 -24.11 7.19 -20.26
CA SER A 228 -25.28 7.67 -21.02
C SER A 228 -26.58 7.34 -20.31
N GLY A 229 -27.43 8.35 -20.09
CA GLY A 229 -28.73 8.16 -19.45
C GLY A 229 -28.68 7.98 -17.94
N ILE A 230 -27.51 8.03 -17.32
CA ILE A 230 -27.33 7.87 -15.87
C ILE A 230 -26.78 9.15 -15.27
N ALA A 231 -27.60 9.86 -14.50
CA ALA A 231 -27.18 11.04 -13.76
C ALA A 231 -26.58 10.67 -12.41
N ARG A 232 -25.63 11.49 -11.92
CA ARG A 232 -25.14 11.38 -10.54
C ARG A 232 -26.18 11.95 -9.55
N PRO A 233 -26.24 11.42 -8.32
CA PRO A 233 -27.03 12.05 -7.26
C PRO A 233 -26.60 13.49 -7.00
N SER A 234 -27.55 14.38 -6.69
CA SER A 234 -27.23 15.76 -6.32
C SER A 234 -26.48 15.77 -4.98
N VAL A 235 -25.53 16.70 -4.86
CA VAL A 235 -24.74 16.92 -3.64
C VAL A 235 -24.96 18.32 -3.05
N ARG A 236 -25.88 19.11 -3.63
CA ARG A 236 -26.17 20.49 -3.20
C ARG A 236 -26.71 20.55 -1.78
N ASP A 237 -27.52 19.58 -1.39
CA ASP A 237 -28.16 19.52 -0.06
C ASP A 237 -27.18 19.20 1.08
N LEU A 238 -25.90 18.92 0.76
CA LEU A 238 -24.85 18.74 1.76
C LEU A 238 -24.40 20.07 2.40
N GLU A 239 -24.73 21.21 1.80
CA GLU A 239 -24.37 22.57 2.28
C GLU A 239 -22.85 22.77 2.52
N LEU A 240 -22.02 22.09 1.73
CA LEU A 240 -20.57 22.11 1.87
C LEU A 240 -19.91 23.14 0.93
N PRO A 241 -18.85 23.86 1.35
CA PRO A 241 -18.23 24.91 0.53
C PRO A 241 -17.61 24.36 -0.77
N GLY A 242 -17.88 25.01 -1.90
CA GLY A 242 -17.26 24.69 -3.19
C GLY A 242 -17.77 23.40 -3.84
N LEU A 243 -18.83 22.79 -3.31
CA LEU A 243 -19.51 21.66 -3.95
C LEU A 243 -20.61 22.16 -4.89
N GLU A 244 -20.40 21.92 -6.19
CA GLU A 244 -21.40 22.09 -7.23
C GLU A 244 -21.74 20.73 -7.86
N ASP A 245 -23.00 20.57 -8.27
CA ASP A 245 -23.42 19.45 -9.10
C ASP A 245 -22.69 19.50 -10.45
N ASP A 246 -22.37 18.33 -11.00
CA ASP A 246 -21.68 18.27 -12.28
C ASP A 246 -22.60 18.83 -13.39
N ALA A 247 -22.00 19.61 -14.30
CA ALA A 247 -22.72 20.08 -15.48
C ALA A 247 -23.19 18.89 -16.32
N PRO A 248 -24.39 18.93 -16.91
CA PRO A 248 -24.88 17.84 -17.73
C PRO A 248 -23.94 17.62 -18.93
N VAL A 249 -23.31 16.44 -18.97
CA VAL A 249 -22.42 16.05 -20.07
C VAL A 249 -23.25 15.40 -21.17
N THR A 250 -23.11 15.89 -22.40
CA THR A 250 -23.77 15.26 -23.57
C THR A 250 -22.93 14.05 -24.00
N ILE A 251 -23.51 12.86 -23.88
CA ILE A 251 -22.86 11.60 -24.26
C ILE A 251 -23.49 11.15 -25.59
N PRO A 252 -22.71 10.85 -26.64
CA PRO A 252 -23.26 10.37 -27.90
C PRO A 252 -24.01 9.04 -27.70
N SER A 253 -25.06 8.84 -28.50
CA SER A 253 -25.85 7.60 -28.48
C SER A 253 -25.01 6.38 -28.92
N ALA A 254 -25.42 5.16 -28.52
CA ALA A 254 -24.75 3.92 -28.89
C ALA A 254 -24.58 3.76 -30.42
N GLU A 255 -25.58 4.18 -31.20
CA GLU A 255 -25.55 4.18 -32.67
C GLU A 255 -24.50 5.15 -33.23
N GLN A 256 -24.32 6.33 -32.61
CA GLN A 256 -23.32 7.32 -33.01
C GLN A 256 -21.90 6.93 -32.56
N ALA A 257 -21.77 6.25 -31.42
CA ALA A 257 -20.50 5.71 -30.94
C ALA A 257 -20.04 4.50 -31.79
N ALA A 258 -20.98 3.72 -32.34
CA ALA A 258 -20.72 2.63 -33.26
C ALA A 258 -20.39 3.11 -34.70
N ALA A 259 -20.74 4.34 -35.07
CA ALA A 259 -20.51 4.92 -36.41
C ALA A 259 -19.15 5.61 -36.58
N GLY A 260 -18.31 5.68 -35.54
CA GLY A 260 -16.89 5.96 -35.70
C GLY A 260 -16.21 4.82 -36.49
N PRO A 261 -15.00 5.01 -37.06
CA PRO A 261 -14.35 3.93 -37.80
C PRO A 261 -14.33 2.67 -36.92
N ASP A 262 -14.74 1.54 -37.51
CA ASP A 262 -14.61 0.16 -37.00
C ASP A 262 -13.15 -0.13 -36.64
N SER A 263 -12.65 0.58 -35.64
CA SER A 263 -11.45 0.25 -34.92
C SER A 263 -11.96 -0.69 -33.84
N GLU A 264 -11.59 -1.96 -33.95
CA GLU A 264 -11.42 -2.82 -32.78
C GLU A 264 -10.89 -1.96 -31.62
N PRO A 265 -11.33 -2.16 -30.36
CA PRO A 265 -10.74 -1.42 -29.25
C PRO A 265 -9.27 -1.71 -29.40
N PRO A 266 -8.41 -0.69 -29.66
CA PRO A 266 -7.13 -0.91 -30.29
C PRO A 266 -6.56 -2.11 -29.61
N ALA A 267 -6.24 -3.16 -30.38
CA ALA A 267 -5.37 -4.19 -29.85
C ALA A 267 -4.31 -3.35 -29.16
N VAL A 268 -4.25 -3.46 -27.83
CA VAL A 268 -3.19 -2.80 -27.11
C VAL A 268 -2.00 -3.65 -27.50
N GLU A 269 -1.51 -3.43 -28.73
CA GLU A 269 -0.10 -3.37 -28.98
C GLU A 269 0.39 -2.59 -27.78
N PRO A 270 1.22 -3.20 -26.91
CA PRO A 270 1.87 -2.44 -25.88
C PRO A 270 2.40 -1.23 -26.64
N ALA A 271 1.95 -0.03 -26.23
CA ALA A 271 2.47 1.19 -26.78
C ALA A 271 3.97 0.95 -26.95
N ALA A 272 4.51 1.30 -28.10
CA ALA A 272 5.93 1.44 -28.27
C ALA A 272 6.39 2.53 -27.27
N GLU A 273 6.37 2.22 -25.98
CA GLU A 273 7.51 2.42 -25.11
C GLU A 273 8.66 1.93 -25.96
N ASP A 274 9.53 2.86 -26.34
CA ASP A 274 10.88 2.51 -26.75
C ASP A 274 11.37 1.47 -25.75
N PHE A 275 11.25 0.20 -26.11
CA PHE A 275 11.83 -0.93 -25.42
C PHE A 275 13.33 -0.83 -25.70
N SER A 276 13.98 0.20 -25.16
CA SER A 276 15.27 -0.09 -24.55
C SER A 276 14.96 -1.12 -23.48
N ALA A 277 15.42 -2.35 -23.72
CA ALA A 277 15.31 -3.45 -22.76
C ALA A 277 15.59 -2.91 -21.36
N PRO A 278 14.80 -3.28 -20.32
CA PRO A 278 15.15 -2.92 -18.96
C PRO A 278 16.59 -3.39 -18.73
N THR A 279 17.49 -2.44 -18.55
CA THR A 279 18.89 -2.74 -18.34
C THR A 279 19.07 -3.24 -16.91
N LEU A 280 20.25 -3.75 -16.56
CA LEU A 280 20.62 -4.03 -15.17
C LEU A 280 20.30 -2.84 -14.23
N VAL A 281 20.31 -1.61 -14.75
CA VAL A 281 19.95 -0.36 -14.06
C VAL A 281 18.44 -0.24 -13.74
N ASP A 282 17.56 -0.87 -14.51
CA ASP A 282 16.11 -0.83 -14.28
C ASP A 282 15.66 -1.86 -13.22
N MET A 283 16.44 -2.92 -13.02
CA MET A 283 16.31 -3.80 -11.85
C MET A 283 16.81 -3.14 -10.56
N GLU A 284 17.89 -2.34 -10.66
CA GLU A 284 18.37 -1.52 -9.55
C GLU A 284 17.31 -0.51 -9.08
N ARG A 285 16.33 -0.11 -9.91
CA ARG A 285 15.23 0.79 -9.52
C ARG A 285 14.21 0.17 -8.55
N PHE A 286 13.94 -1.13 -8.63
CA PHE A 286 13.00 -1.81 -7.71
C PHE A 286 13.61 -2.07 -6.32
N LEU A 287 14.94 -2.04 -6.21
CA LEU A 287 15.70 -2.17 -4.96
C LEU A 287 16.36 -0.86 -4.52
N LYS A 288 16.24 0.22 -5.31
CA LYS A 288 16.78 1.55 -5.00
C LYS A 288 15.95 2.14 -3.86
N VAL A 289 16.46 1.94 -2.66
CA VAL A 289 16.18 2.87 -1.57
C VAL A 289 17.28 3.91 -1.59
N ASN A 290 16.91 5.18 -1.47
CA ASN A 290 17.86 6.27 -1.26
C ASN A 290 18.89 5.86 -0.17
N PRO A 291 20.19 5.75 -0.49
CA PRO A 291 21.20 5.23 0.44
C PRO A 291 21.29 6.02 1.74
N LEU A 292 21.06 7.33 1.67
CA LEU A 292 21.05 8.22 2.84
C LEU A 292 19.87 7.86 3.76
N LEU A 293 18.68 7.64 3.20
CA LEU A 293 17.50 7.21 3.94
C LEU A 293 17.72 5.82 4.56
N ALA A 294 18.25 4.88 3.78
CA ALA A 294 18.55 3.52 4.26
C ALA A 294 19.56 3.52 5.41
N GLU A 295 20.63 4.30 5.30
CA GLU A 295 21.62 4.47 6.36
C GLU A 295 20.99 5.05 7.63
N LYS A 296 20.13 6.06 7.50
CA LYS A 296 19.44 6.63 8.65
C LYS A 296 18.51 5.63 9.32
N CYS A 297 17.75 4.84 8.54
CA CYS A 297 16.88 3.81 9.09
C CYS A 297 17.65 2.69 9.82
N LEU A 298 18.88 2.38 9.40
CA LEU A 298 19.75 1.41 10.07
C LEU A 298 20.18 1.87 11.47
N VAL A 299 20.55 3.14 11.60
CA VAL A 299 21.04 3.69 12.88
C VAL A 299 19.92 4.16 13.79
N MET A 300 18.81 4.66 13.24
CA MET A 300 17.74 5.29 14.02
C MET A 300 17.19 4.36 15.10
N GLY A 301 17.13 3.05 14.85
CA GLY A 301 16.64 2.06 15.80
C GLY A 301 17.41 2.04 17.13
N ARG A 302 18.70 2.42 17.11
CA ARG A 302 19.59 2.46 18.28
C ARG A 302 19.78 3.88 18.84
N GLU A 303 19.33 4.89 18.10
CA GLU A 303 19.43 6.29 18.51
C GLU A 303 18.34 6.63 19.53
N ASP A 304 18.74 7.36 20.58
CA ASP A 304 17.83 8.08 21.46
C ASP A 304 17.29 9.35 20.74
N HIS A 305 16.29 10.03 21.30
CA HIS A 305 15.61 11.16 20.66
C HIS A 305 16.57 12.33 20.41
N PHE A 306 17.64 12.46 21.22
CA PHE A 306 18.66 13.49 21.05
C PHE A 306 19.57 13.15 19.87
N ALA A 307 20.06 11.92 19.80
CA ALA A 307 20.89 11.42 18.71
C ALA A 307 20.15 11.43 17.37
N LEU A 308 18.86 11.06 17.37
CA LEU A 308 18.04 11.06 16.17
C LEU A 308 17.98 12.43 15.51
N LEU A 309 17.73 13.48 16.31
CA LEU A 309 17.64 14.87 15.87
C LEU A 309 19.02 15.55 15.73
N GLY A 310 20.10 14.91 16.18
CA GLY A 310 21.45 15.48 16.14
C GLY A 310 21.65 16.67 17.08
N VAL A 311 21.05 16.63 18.27
CA VAL A 311 21.10 17.71 19.27
C VAL A 311 21.71 17.27 20.59
N SER A 312 22.26 18.23 21.35
CA SER A 312 22.75 17.94 22.71
C SER A 312 21.61 17.72 23.69
N ARG A 313 21.87 17.03 24.81
CA ARG A 313 20.88 16.86 25.90
C ARG A 313 20.43 18.17 26.56
N GLN A 314 21.17 19.26 26.34
CA GLN A 314 20.87 20.58 26.88
C GLN A 314 20.05 21.45 25.90
N GLU A 315 19.98 21.06 24.63
CA GLU A 315 19.34 21.83 23.55
C GLU A 315 17.82 21.97 23.77
N ARG A 316 17.27 23.18 23.58
CA ARG A 316 15.85 23.50 23.82
C ARG A 316 15.31 24.55 22.85
N GLY A 317 13.99 24.58 22.69
CA GLY A 317 13.28 25.64 21.97
C GLY A 317 13.73 25.77 20.51
N GLN A 318 14.23 26.95 20.13
CA GLN A 318 14.55 27.25 18.74
C GLN A 318 15.61 26.33 18.13
N GLY A 319 16.62 25.91 18.89
CA GLY A 319 17.66 25.02 18.37
C GLY A 319 17.17 23.59 18.13
N LEU A 320 16.26 23.09 19.00
CA LEU A 320 15.58 21.81 18.82
C LEU A 320 14.65 21.83 17.59
N ARG A 321 13.86 22.91 17.44
CA ARG A 321 13.00 23.11 16.27
C ARG A 321 13.81 23.20 14.98
N ALA A 322 14.92 23.94 14.99
CA ALA A 322 15.81 24.04 13.83
C ALA A 322 16.41 22.68 13.44
N ALA A 323 16.75 21.84 14.42
CA ALA A 323 17.27 20.49 14.17
C ALA A 323 16.21 19.55 13.57
N TYR A 324 14.97 19.60 14.08
CA TYR A 324 13.84 18.85 13.52
C TYR A 324 13.58 19.22 12.05
N PHE A 325 13.41 20.52 11.75
CA PHE A 325 13.19 20.96 10.37
C PHE A 325 14.39 20.71 9.44
N ARG A 326 15.61 20.71 9.99
CA ARG A 326 16.81 20.31 9.23
C ARG A 326 16.71 18.84 8.83
N LEU A 327 16.33 17.95 9.75
CA LEU A 327 16.13 16.53 9.45
C LEU A 327 15.03 16.34 8.40
N LEU A 328 13.88 17.00 8.54
CA LEU A 328 12.80 16.92 7.56
C LEU A 328 13.27 17.33 6.15
N ARG A 329 14.08 18.39 6.05
CA ARG A 329 14.63 18.87 4.79
C ARG A 329 15.68 17.92 4.21
N THR A 330 16.60 17.42 5.03
CA THR A 330 17.67 16.50 4.61
C THR A 330 17.11 15.21 3.99
N TYR A 331 16.00 14.71 4.53
CA TYR A 331 15.38 13.47 4.08
C TYR A 331 14.08 13.71 3.28
N HIS A 332 13.79 14.95 2.86
CA HIS A 332 12.62 15.29 2.05
C HIS A 332 11.27 14.79 2.62
N LEU A 333 11.14 14.76 3.94
CA LEU A 333 9.99 14.18 4.64
C LEU A 333 8.72 15.04 4.58
N GLN A 334 8.80 16.22 3.98
CA GLN A 334 7.66 17.12 3.75
C GLN A 334 6.89 16.79 2.48
N ASP A 335 7.53 16.09 1.54
CA ASP A 335 6.99 15.79 0.20
C ASP A 335 7.23 14.31 -0.15
N ILE A 336 6.99 13.39 0.79
CA ILE A 336 7.36 11.97 0.69
C ILE A 336 6.83 11.34 -0.59
N ASP A 337 5.55 11.53 -0.92
CA ASP A 337 4.92 10.95 -2.11
C ASP A 337 5.48 11.45 -3.43
N ARG A 338 6.00 12.68 -3.44
CA ARG A 338 6.57 13.33 -4.63
C ARG A 338 8.05 13.01 -4.78
N TYR A 339 8.79 12.93 -3.67
CA TYR A 339 10.23 12.72 -3.68
C TYR A 339 10.61 11.24 -3.82
N TYR A 340 9.89 10.35 -3.14
CA TYR A 340 10.15 8.92 -3.16
C TYR A 340 9.25 8.20 -4.16
N GLN A 341 9.89 7.50 -5.10
CA GLN A 341 9.21 6.85 -6.22
C GLN A 341 8.74 5.44 -5.87
N THR A 342 9.44 4.78 -4.95
CA THR A 342 9.13 3.40 -4.55
C THR A 342 8.30 3.35 -3.27
N ILE A 343 7.42 2.35 -3.16
CA ILE A 343 6.60 2.11 -1.97
C ILE A 343 7.49 1.92 -0.73
N LYS A 344 8.58 1.15 -0.87
CA LYS A 344 9.53 0.87 0.23
C LYS A 344 10.22 2.13 0.74
N GLU A 345 10.63 3.04 -0.14
CA GLU A 345 11.20 4.32 0.28
C GLU A 345 10.19 5.20 1.01
N ARG A 346 8.93 5.22 0.56
CA ARG A 346 7.87 5.98 1.24
C ARG A 346 7.62 5.43 2.63
N GLU A 347 7.50 4.11 2.77
CA GLU A 347 7.36 3.46 4.08
C GLU A 347 8.51 3.83 5.02
N MET A 348 9.75 3.75 4.55
CA MET A 348 10.93 4.11 5.34
C MET A 348 10.98 5.60 5.70
N ALA A 349 10.59 6.48 4.77
CA ALA A 349 10.51 7.91 5.00
C ALA A 349 9.43 8.25 6.03
N HIS A 350 8.26 7.61 5.96
CA HIS A 350 7.20 7.76 6.96
C HIS A 350 7.66 7.28 8.34
N GLN A 351 8.34 6.13 8.43
CA GLN A 351 8.90 5.66 9.70
C GLN A 351 9.90 6.65 10.31
N LEU A 352 10.76 7.25 9.50
CA LEU A 352 11.71 8.27 9.95
C LEU A 352 10.99 9.55 10.40
N LEU A 353 9.97 9.98 9.65
CA LEU A 353 9.14 11.15 9.97
C LEU A 353 8.42 10.98 11.30
N ASP A 354 7.78 9.83 11.52
CA ASP A 354 7.05 9.53 12.76
C ASP A 354 8.00 9.56 13.95
N ARG A 355 9.15 8.89 13.83
CA ARG A 355 10.16 8.85 14.88
C ARG A 355 10.75 10.22 15.18
N ALA A 356 11.04 11.01 14.14
CA ALA A 356 11.55 12.38 14.29
C ALA A 356 10.51 13.30 14.93
N THR A 357 9.23 13.15 14.58
CA THR A 357 8.12 13.96 15.11
C THR A 357 7.86 13.61 16.57
N LEU A 358 7.87 12.32 16.92
CA LEU A 358 7.80 11.87 18.31
C LEU A 358 8.97 12.41 19.13
N ALA A 359 10.20 12.28 18.63
CA ALA A 359 11.39 12.78 19.28
C ALA A 359 11.32 14.30 19.50
N TYR A 360 10.87 15.07 18.51
CA TYR A 360 10.69 16.51 18.65
C TYR A 360 9.65 16.83 19.72
N ARG A 361 8.46 16.22 19.65
CA ARG A 361 7.36 16.46 20.60
C ARG A 361 7.77 16.16 22.04
N GLU A 362 8.39 15.01 22.28
CA GLU A 362 8.81 14.62 23.62
C GLU A 362 9.96 15.47 24.17
N LEU A 363 10.82 16.01 23.31
CA LEU A 363 11.94 16.85 23.74
C LEU A 363 11.59 18.34 23.88
N ASP A 364 10.57 18.81 23.17
CA ASP A 364 10.09 20.20 23.21
C ASP A 364 9.21 20.45 24.44
N ASP A 365 8.37 19.47 24.82
CA ASP A 365 7.58 19.53 26.05
C ASP A 365 8.40 19.20 27.30
N ALA A 366 8.32 20.05 28.31
CA ALA A 366 9.14 19.94 29.52
C ALA A 366 8.82 18.66 30.33
N GLN A 367 7.53 18.33 30.45
CA GLN A 367 7.09 17.17 31.23
C GLN A 367 7.43 15.86 30.52
N SER A 368 7.16 15.77 29.21
CA SER A 368 7.48 14.62 28.37
C SER A 368 8.99 14.37 28.32
N ARG A 369 9.80 15.44 28.29
CA ARG A 369 11.27 15.33 28.27
C ARG A 369 11.82 14.75 29.55
N GLU A 370 11.28 15.15 30.70
CA GLU A 370 11.69 14.62 32.00
C GLU A 370 11.32 13.14 32.12
N ALA A 371 10.11 12.76 31.72
CA ALA A 371 9.67 11.36 31.64
C ALA A 371 10.56 10.54 30.69
N TYR A 372 10.93 11.10 29.54
CA TYR A 372 11.83 10.47 28.57
C TYR A 372 13.23 10.23 29.14
N LEU A 373 13.83 11.24 29.80
CA LEU A 373 15.14 11.12 30.45
C LEU A 373 15.13 10.08 31.58
N ALA A 374 14.06 10.00 32.37
CA ALA A 374 13.86 8.96 33.36
C ALA A 374 13.75 7.56 32.70
N SER A 375 13.07 7.47 31.55
CA SER A 375 12.95 6.21 30.81
C SER A 375 14.30 5.73 30.26
N LEU A 376 15.19 6.64 29.83
CA LEU A 376 16.54 6.31 29.36
C LEU A 376 17.40 5.71 30.48
N ALA A 377 17.31 6.27 31.69
CA ALA A 377 18.00 5.74 32.87
C ALA A 377 17.51 4.32 33.22
N SER A 378 16.23 4.03 33.01
CA SER A 378 15.64 2.70 33.25
C SER A 378 15.90 1.68 32.13
N ARG A 379 16.10 2.11 30.87
CA ARG A 379 16.38 1.23 29.71
C ARG A 379 17.74 0.57 29.80
N THR A 380 18.75 1.25 30.34
CA THR A 380 20.07 0.68 30.63
C THR A 380 20.03 -0.52 31.59
N ALA A 381 18.95 -0.69 32.36
CA ALA A 381 18.78 -1.80 33.29
C ALA A 381 17.95 -2.98 32.74
N ARG A 382 17.30 -2.84 31.57
CA ARG A 382 16.33 -3.81 31.02
C ARG A 382 16.84 -4.52 29.75
N SER A 383 18.13 -4.82 29.72
CA SER A 383 18.70 -5.64 28.64
C SER A 383 18.24 -7.09 28.77
N GLU A 384 17.73 -7.63 27.66
CA GLU A 384 17.49 -9.07 27.37
C GLU A 384 16.26 -9.74 28.01
N ALA A 385 15.07 -9.31 27.60
CA ALA A 385 14.00 -10.28 27.39
C ALA A 385 14.27 -11.02 26.07
N ALA A 386 14.34 -12.35 26.10
CA ALA A 386 14.74 -13.18 24.97
C ALA A 386 13.79 -13.01 23.77
N VAL A 387 14.21 -12.18 22.79
CA VAL A 387 13.51 -12.03 21.51
C VAL A 387 13.49 -13.40 20.82
N PRO A 388 12.32 -13.89 20.36
CA PRO A 388 12.23 -15.16 19.66
C PRO A 388 13.24 -15.24 18.51
N VAL A 389 13.91 -16.39 18.37
CA VAL A 389 15.02 -16.57 17.43
C VAL A 389 14.60 -16.23 15.99
N ARG A 390 13.35 -16.49 15.61
CA ARG A 390 12.82 -16.17 14.27
C ARG A 390 12.75 -14.68 14.01
N VAL A 391 12.24 -13.93 14.99
CA VAL A 391 12.17 -12.48 14.92
C VAL A 391 13.58 -11.89 14.84
N ARG A 392 14.55 -12.48 15.53
CA ARG A 392 15.96 -12.08 15.40
C ARG A 392 16.51 -12.36 13.99
N ALA A 393 16.18 -13.50 13.39
CA ALA A 393 16.58 -13.84 12.02
C ALA A 393 15.97 -12.89 10.98
N ASP A 394 14.69 -12.58 11.10
CA ASP A 394 14.02 -11.61 10.22
C ASP A 394 14.61 -10.21 10.37
N VAL A 395 14.94 -9.79 11.59
CA VAL A 395 15.60 -8.51 11.84
C VAL A 395 17.01 -8.46 11.22
N GLU A 396 17.79 -9.53 11.31
CA GLU A 396 19.09 -9.60 10.62
C GLU A 396 18.93 -9.61 9.09
N ALA A 397 17.93 -10.31 8.54
CA ALA A 397 17.65 -10.27 7.12
C ALA A 397 17.23 -8.86 6.64
N GLN A 398 16.38 -8.16 7.39
CA GLN A 398 15.99 -6.79 7.07
C GLN A 398 17.18 -5.82 7.13
N LYS A 399 18.07 -5.96 8.13
CA LYS A 399 19.33 -5.20 8.15
C LYS A 399 20.18 -5.48 6.91
N GLY A 400 20.27 -6.74 6.49
CA GLY A 400 20.98 -7.11 5.27
C GLY A 400 20.42 -6.41 4.02
N GLU A 401 19.09 -6.35 3.88
CA GLU A 401 18.46 -5.61 2.77
C GLU A 401 18.78 -4.11 2.80
N LEU A 402 18.79 -3.51 4.00
CA LEU A 402 19.16 -2.10 4.18
C LEU A 402 20.64 -1.85 3.87
N PHE A 403 21.54 -2.75 4.27
CA PHE A 403 22.95 -2.67 3.91
C PHE A 403 23.17 -2.82 2.41
N LEU A 404 22.43 -3.71 1.74
CA LEU A 404 22.44 -3.84 0.27
C LEU A 404 22.04 -2.52 -0.39
N ALA A 405 20.94 -1.90 0.06
CA ALA A 405 20.50 -0.61 -0.46
C ALA A 405 21.53 0.51 -0.23
N ALA A 406 22.23 0.47 0.92
CA ALA A 406 23.34 1.36 1.23
C ALA A 406 24.65 0.99 0.50
N LYS A 407 24.65 0.01 -0.40
CA LYS A 407 25.83 -0.53 -1.12
C LYS A 407 26.94 -1.06 -0.22
N ARG A 408 26.62 -1.41 1.03
CA ARG A 408 27.53 -2.02 2.00
C ARG A 408 27.45 -3.54 1.90
N PHE A 409 27.99 -4.08 0.81
CA PHE A 409 27.74 -5.47 0.43
C PHE A 409 28.25 -6.50 1.46
N ASP A 410 29.45 -6.30 2.02
CA ASP A 410 29.98 -7.24 3.03
C ASP A 410 29.12 -7.25 4.31
N ALA A 411 28.70 -6.08 4.79
CA ALA A 411 27.80 -5.98 5.94
C ALA A 411 26.43 -6.62 5.67
N ALA A 412 25.94 -6.56 4.43
CA ALA A 412 24.72 -7.25 4.03
C ALA A 412 24.89 -8.77 4.04
N ILE A 413 25.99 -9.26 3.48
CA ILE A 413 26.34 -10.69 3.47
C ILE A 413 26.42 -11.23 4.90
N ASP A 414 27.11 -10.53 5.80
CA ASP A 414 27.23 -10.92 7.21
C ASP A 414 25.85 -11.00 7.89
N ALA A 415 24.97 -10.02 7.64
CA ALA A 415 23.63 -10.00 8.22
C ALA A 415 22.76 -11.15 7.69
N PHE A 416 22.83 -11.46 6.39
CA PHE A 416 22.13 -12.63 5.84
C PHE A 416 22.69 -13.96 6.37
N GLN A 417 24.01 -14.06 6.55
CA GLN A 417 24.63 -15.25 7.16
C GLN A 417 24.16 -15.44 8.61
N GLN A 418 23.99 -14.37 9.38
CA GLN A 418 23.42 -14.44 10.73
C GLN A 418 21.96 -14.90 10.69
N ALA A 419 21.15 -14.41 9.74
CA ALA A 419 19.78 -14.88 9.55
C ALA A 419 19.73 -16.38 9.23
N ILE A 420 20.59 -16.86 8.33
CA ILE A 420 20.73 -18.27 7.95
C ILE A 420 21.20 -19.13 9.13
N ALA A 421 22.15 -18.64 9.93
CA ALA A 421 22.64 -19.36 11.10
C ALA A 421 21.54 -19.58 12.15
N MET A 422 20.56 -18.67 12.22
CA MET A 422 19.39 -18.80 13.09
C MET A 422 18.30 -19.68 12.48
N TYR A 423 18.05 -19.57 11.17
CA TYR A 423 17.01 -20.31 10.45
C TYR A 423 17.54 -20.77 9.07
N PRO A 424 18.18 -21.94 9.00
CA PRO A 424 18.83 -22.40 7.77
C PRO A 424 17.86 -22.90 6.70
N GLU A 425 16.61 -23.21 7.05
CA GLU A 425 15.61 -23.80 6.14
C GLU A 425 14.68 -22.76 5.49
N ASP A 426 14.99 -21.46 5.59
CA ASP A 426 14.22 -20.42 4.89
C ASP A 426 14.84 -20.12 3.51
N PRO A 427 14.17 -20.44 2.39
CA PRO A 427 14.71 -20.22 1.05
C PRO A 427 14.92 -18.72 0.76
N GLY A 428 14.15 -17.84 1.41
CA GLY A 428 14.26 -16.40 1.29
C GLY A 428 15.55 -15.83 1.86
N TYR A 429 16.14 -16.41 2.91
CA TYR A 429 17.43 -15.94 3.44
C TYR A 429 18.59 -16.34 2.54
N HIS A 430 18.59 -17.57 2.02
CA HIS A 430 19.59 -18.01 1.05
C HIS A 430 19.51 -17.21 -0.25
N TYR A 431 18.29 -16.89 -0.70
CA TYR A 431 18.07 -15.99 -1.83
C TYR A 431 18.70 -14.61 -1.62
N ARG A 432 18.45 -13.99 -0.46
CA ARG A 432 19.00 -12.69 -0.11
C ARG A 432 20.53 -12.69 0.02
N LEU A 433 21.11 -13.77 0.56
CA LEU A 433 22.57 -13.97 0.54
C LEU A 433 23.12 -14.02 -0.90
N GLY A 434 22.43 -14.74 -1.79
CA GLY A 434 22.77 -14.80 -3.21
C GLY A 434 22.74 -13.43 -3.88
N LEU A 435 21.73 -12.61 -3.59
CA LEU A 435 21.69 -11.20 -4.02
C LEU A 435 22.87 -10.39 -3.48
N GLY A 436 23.20 -10.55 -2.19
CA GLY A 436 24.35 -9.92 -1.54
C GLY A 436 25.66 -10.20 -2.27
N LEU A 437 25.94 -11.47 -2.54
CA LEU A 437 27.13 -11.90 -3.29
C LEU A 437 27.10 -11.39 -4.73
N TYR A 438 25.95 -11.49 -5.41
CA TYR A 438 25.82 -11.03 -6.78
C TYR A 438 26.17 -9.54 -6.90
N HIS A 439 25.65 -8.69 -6.02
CA HIS A 439 25.94 -7.26 -6.04
C HIS A 439 27.38 -6.93 -5.67
N ARG A 440 27.97 -7.62 -4.68
CA ARG A 440 29.39 -7.45 -4.33
C ARG A 440 30.29 -7.79 -5.52
N GLU A 441 30.11 -8.96 -6.11
CA GLU A 441 30.94 -9.42 -7.22
C GLU A 441 30.67 -8.58 -8.48
N SER A 442 29.42 -8.19 -8.75
CA SER A 442 29.11 -7.31 -9.88
C SER A 442 29.73 -5.91 -9.75
N ALA A 443 29.95 -5.43 -8.51
CA ALA A 443 30.65 -4.17 -8.27
C ALA A 443 32.18 -4.30 -8.39
N ALA A 444 32.74 -5.49 -8.13
CA ALA A 444 34.18 -5.75 -8.18
C ALA A 444 34.67 -6.23 -9.56
N VAL A 445 33.86 -7.00 -10.27
CA VAL A 445 34.21 -7.65 -11.54
C VAL A 445 33.69 -6.83 -12.72
N PRO A 446 34.55 -6.44 -13.69
CA PRO A 446 34.16 -5.72 -14.89
C PRO A 446 33.01 -6.36 -15.69
N ALA A 447 32.19 -5.53 -16.33
CA ALA A 447 30.98 -5.90 -17.08
C ALA A 447 31.20 -6.92 -18.23
N ASP A 448 32.43 -7.08 -18.68
CA ASP A 448 32.85 -7.97 -19.75
C ASP A 448 33.40 -9.32 -19.24
N GLN A 449 33.68 -9.42 -17.94
CA GLN A 449 34.19 -10.63 -17.31
C GLN A 449 33.08 -11.43 -16.62
N PRO A 450 33.16 -12.77 -16.59
CA PRO A 450 32.18 -13.61 -15.92
C PRO A 450 32.31 -13.51 -14.41
N LEU A 451 31.17 -13.48 -13.73
CA LEU A 451 31.09 -13.59 -12.28
C LEU A 451 31.44 -15.02 -11.83
N PRO A 452 32.08 -15.20 -10.66
CA PRO A 452 32.41 -16.52 -10.15
C PRO A 452 31.15 -17.34 -9.81
N GLU A 453 31.22 -18.66 -9.97
CA GLU A 453 30.07 -19.55 -9.67
C GLU A 453 29.69 -19.58 -8.18
N SER A 454 30.58 -19.16 -7.28
CA SER A 454 30.26 -19.03 -5.85
C SER A 454 29.07 -18.10 -5.58
N VAL A 455 28.77 -17.17 -6.48
CA VAL A 455 27.60 -16.27 -6.40
C VAL A 455 26.27 -17.04 -6.41
N ILE A 456 26.21 -18.15 -7.14
CA ILE A 456 24.96 -18.90 -7.30
C ILE A 456 24.75 -19.98 -6.24
N GLU A 457 25.75 -20.31 -5.43
CA GLU A 457 25.61 -21.35 -4.41
C GLU A 457 24.43 -21.11 -3.44
N PRO A 458 24.21 -19.89 -2.89
CA PRO A 458 23.04 -19.65 -2.03
C PRO A 458 21.72 -19.73 -2.80
N LEU A 459 21.70 -19.29 -4.07
CA LEU A 459 20.49 -19.39 -4.91
C LEU A 459 20.14 -20.86 -5.19
N LEU A 460 21.14 -21.71 -5.40
CA LEU A 460 20.94 -23.15 -5.55
C LEU A 460 20.46 -23.78 -4.24
N LYS A 461 21.00 -23.38 -3.07
CA LYS A 461 20.49 -23.83 -1.77
C LYS A 461 19.02 -23.44 -1.55
N ALA A 462 18.63 -22.21 -1.91
CA ALA A 462 17.23 -21.79 -1.85
C ALA A 462 16.32 -22.71 -2.67
N LEU A 463 16.77 -23.15 -3.85
CA LEU A 463 16.02 -24.07 -4.72
C LEU A 463 16.06 -25.52 -4.25
N THR A 464 17.07 -25.93 -3.47
CA THR A 464 17.06 -27.23 -2.78
C THR A 464 15.98 -27.26 -1.71
N ILE A 465 15.76 -26.15 -1.01
CA ILE A 465 14.74 -26.01 0.04
C ILE A 465 13.35 -25.87 -0.58
N ASP A 466 13.17 -24.95 -1.53
CA ASP A 466 11.93 -24.76 -2.27
C ASP A 466 12.22 -24.74 -3.80
N PRO A 467 12.02 -25.87 -4.50
CA PRO A 467 12.22 -25.96 -5.94
C PRO A 467 11.32 -25.05 -6.76
N ARG A 468 10.24 -24.50 -6.20
CA ARG A 468 9.31 -23.59 -6.87
C ARG A 468 9.54 -22.12 -6.51
N PHE A 469 10.65 -21.81 -5.86
CA PHE A 469 10.98 -20.46 -5.44
C PHE A 469 11.37 -19.57 -6.64
N SER A 470 10.35 -19.01 -7.30
CA SER A 470 10.48 -18.19 -8.51
C SER A 470 11.56 -17.09 -8.43
N PRO A 471 11.71 -16.34 -7.31
CA PRO A 471 12.75 -15.31 -7.21
C PRO A 471 14.18 -15.86 -7.41
N ALA A 472 14.50 -17.05 -6.90
CA ALA A 472 15.83 -17.65 -7.09
C ALA A 472 16.06 -18.09 -8.53
N HIS A 473 15.04 -18.66 -9.20
CA HIS A 473 15.14 -18.95 -10.65
C HIS A 473 15.35 -17.68 -11.48
N LEU A 474 14.64 -16.60 -11.16
CA LEU A 474 14.81 -15.31 -11.83
C LEU A 474 16.25 -14.79 -11.67
N GLN A 475 16.81 -14.83 -10.46
CA GLN A 475 18.18 -14.34 -10.22
C GLN A 475 19.26 -15.22 -10.85
N LEU A 476 19.08 -16.54 -10.88
CA LEU A 476 19.97 -17.43 -11.65
C LEU A 476 19.95 -17.09 -13.15
N GLY A 477 18.77 -16.75 -13.69
CA GLY A 477 18.63 -16.26 -15.06
C GLY A 477 19.51 -15.03 -15.33
N TYR A 478 19.49 -14.04 -14.43
CA TYR A 478 20.35 -12.86 -14.54
C TYR A 478 21.83 -13.18 -14.42
N PHE A 479 22.22 -14.04 -13.48
CA PHE A 479 23.61 -14.49 -13.36
C PHE A 479 24.12 -15.12 -14.66
N PHE A 480 23.37 -16.07 -15.25
CA PHE A 480 23.80 -16.70 -16.49
C PHE A 480 23.77 -15.75 -17.68
N LYS A 481 22.81 -14.82 -17.73
CA LYS A 481 22.79 -13.76 -18.75
C LYS A 481 24.04 -12.87 -18.64
N ARG A 482 24.41 -12.43 -17.43
CA ARG A 482 25.61 -11.63 -17.15
C ARG A 482 26.90 -12.36 -17.57
N ASN A 483 26.93 -13.67 -17.39
CA ASN A 483 28.04 -14.54 -17.79
C ASN A 483 27.95 -14.99 -19.27
N ARG A 484 27.03 -14.42 -20.06
CA ARG A 484 26.78 -14.76 -21.48
C ARG A 484 26.40 -16.22 -21.74
N ALA A 485 25.97 -16.96 -20.72
CA ALA A 485 25.46 -18.32 -20.82
C ALA A 485 23.95 -18.30 -21.13
N PHE A 486 23.58 -17.79 -22.31
CA PHE A 486 22.20 -17.46 -22.67
C PHE A 486 21.24 -18.66 -22.67
N ASP A 487 21.70 -19.87 -23.00
CA ASP A 487 20.89 -21.09 -22.91
C ASP A 487 20.46 -21.39 -21.47
N ARG A 488 21.40 -21.29 -20.53
CA ARG A 488 21.14 -21.51 -19.10
C ARG A 488 20.25 -20.41 -18.54
N ALA A 489 20.49 -19.16 -18.95
CA ALA A 489 19.67 -18.02 -18.56
C ALA A 489 18.20 -18.22 -18.97
N LEU A 490 17.97 -18.57 -20.24
CA LEU A 490 16.63 -18.82 -20.77
C LEU A 490 15.92 -19.98 -20.05
N ALA A 491 16.63 -21.07 -19.76
CA ALA A 491 16.07 -22.19 -18.99
C ALA A 491 15.59 -21.74 -17.60
N HIS A 492 16.35 -20.89 -16.92
CA HIS A 492 15.98 -20.37 -15.61
C HIS A 492 14.85 -19.34 -15.65
N PHE A 493 14.81 -18.46 -16.66
CA PHE A 493 13.67 -17.55 -16.85
C PHE A 493 12.37 -18.32 -17.14
N ARG A 494 12.42 -19.39 -17.94
CA ARG A 494 11.27 -20.27 -18.17
C ARG A 494 10.79 -20.94 -16.89
N LYS A 495 11.70 -21.48 -16.08
CA LYS A 495 11.35 -22.04 -14.76
C LYS A 495 10.74 -21.00 -13.82
N ALA A 496 11.24 -19.76 -13.83
CA ALA A 496 10.64 -18.68 -13.05
C ALA A 496 9.18 -18.40 -13.48
N LEU A 497 8.88 -18.47 -14.79
CA LEU A 497 7.53 -18.34 -15.34
C LEU A 497 6.63 -19.57 -15.08
N GLU A 498 7.20 -20.78 -15.06
CA GLU A 498 6.47 -21.98 -14.65
C GLU A 498 6.05 -21.91 -13.17
N CYS A 499 6.91 -21.33 -12.33
CA CYS A 499 6.64 -21.15 -10.90
C CYS A 499 5.69 -19.98 -10.64
N ASP A 500 5.88 -18.85 -11.34
CA ASP A 500 5.04 -17.66 -11.30
C ASP A 500 4.79 -17.12 -12.73
N PRO A 501 3.64 -17.45 -13.33
CA PRO A 501 3.28 -16.99 -14.68
C PRO A 501 3.12 -15.47 -14.82
N THR A 502 3.05 -14.74 -13.70
CA THR A 502 2.88 -13.28 -13.68
C THR A 502 4.21 -12.52 -13.53
N CYS A 503 5.33 -13.23 -13.47
CA CYS A 503 6.68 -12.67 -13.33
C CYS A 503 7.10 -11.90 -14.60
N LYS A 504 6.67 -10.63 -14.70
CA LYS A 504 6.96 -9.74 -15.83
C LYS A 504 8.46 -9.68 -16.19
N PRO A 505 9.41 -9.58 -15.24
CA PRO A 505 10.82 -9.56 -15.58
C PRO A 505 11.29 -10.82 -16.32
N ALA A 506 10.89 -12.01 -15.86
CA ALA A 506 11.21 -13.27 -16.52
C ALA A 506 10.60 -13.34 -17.94
N GLN A 507 9.39 -12.82 -18.12
CA GLN A 507 8.72 -12.77 -19.41
C GLN A 507 9.47 -11.89 -20.42
N SER A 508 9.85 -10.68 -20.02
CA SER A 508 10.60 -9.75 -20.86
C SER A 508 11.97 -10.32 -21.23
N GLU A 509 12.68 -10.89 -20.26
CA GLU A 509 14.02 -11.45 -20.46
C GLU A 509 14.03 -12.71 -21.34
N SER A 510 13.06 -13.61 -21.15
CA SER A 510 12.90 -14.79 -22.01
C SER A 510 12.67 -14.37 -23.46
N ARG A 511 11.78 -13.40 -23.70
CA ARG A 511 11.49 -12.86 -25.04
C ARG A 511 12.71 -12.21 -25.69
N TYR A 512 13.51 -11.48 -24.91
CA TYR A 512 14.73 -10.84 -25.40
C TYR A 512 15.74 -11.88 -25.90
N LEU A 513 16.04 -12.89 -25.07
CA LEU A 513 17.02 -13.93 -25.41
C LEU A 513 16.57 -14.86 -26.54
N GLU A 514 15.25 -15.05 -26.71
CA GLU A 514 14.69 -15.79 -27.84
C GLU A 514 14.86 -15.03 -29.17
N LYS A 515 14.73 -13.70 -29.14
CA LYS A 515 14.95 -12.84 -30.31
C LYS A 515 16.42 -12.77 -30.72
N GLU A 516 17.37 -12.73 -29.77
CA GLU A 516 18.81 -12.72 -30.12
C GLU A 516 19.31 -14.04 -30.73
N LYS A 517 18.56 -15.14 -30.59
CA LYS A 517 18.89 -16.44 -31.18
C LYS A 517 18.23 -16.71 -32.54
N SER A 518 17.23 -15.90 -32.90
CA SER A 518 16.50 -15.99 -34.18
C SER A 518 17.21 -15.16 -35.23
#